data_AF-A0A938YQY8-F1
#
_entry.id   AF-A0A938YQY8-F1
#
_cell.length_a   1.000
_cell.length_b   1.000
_cell.length_c   1.000
_cell.angle_alpha   90.00
_cell.angle_beta   90.00
_cell.angle_gamma   90.00
#
_symmetry.space_group_name_H-M   'P 1'
#
loop_
_entity.id
_entity.type
_entity.pdbx_description
1 polymer ?
#
loop_
_entity_poly.entity_id
_entity_poly.type
_entity_poly.pdbx_seq_one_letter_code
_entity_poly.pdbx_strand_id
1 'polypeptide(L)'
;YVAIGKDPIVVGYYTLTKLKFPLSFSPIYGQILGHAFFDGYCDASILRYSNYDKQIRTEFCSSVEKALNGLKINLPKTPKQDINLPVFAVRLLRNIFAVKEFYGSTCRLPKSFFSLVRKNNLFGWYFLKAAYLDEGTITGHGVWIVRSLKNKGLCKDIVALSNILNLSVDLKQTNKEAYSVRVKKDSLISFFNNVSKLILVGGLSKWAKVADKVLLWQNYENSCNLRKIRVVKDCINILNCMKKAPFLTTSDVQSVCNLPSSTAFFRMHLLISTGNVSKQFLNGKNIYYLKDGDLSNLISMNEMRRSYGWR
;
A
#
# COMPACT_ATOMS: atom_id res chain seq x y z
N TYR A 1 5.22 -4.40 44.50
CA TYR A 1 6.21 -3.33 44.35
C TYR A 1 7.58 -3.91 44.64
N VAL A 2 8.46 -4.05 43.65
CA VAL A 2 9.89 -4.26 43.94
C VAL A 2 10.51 -2.88 43.87
N ALA A 3 10.81 -2.29 45.03
CA ALA A 3 11.53 -1.03 45.12
C ALA A 3 12.97 -1.30 44.72
N ILE A 4 13.27 -1.14 43.43
CA ILE A 4 14.64 -1.00 42.96
C ILE A 4 15.11 0.37 43.48
N GLY A 5 16.31 0.41 44.07
CA GLY A 5 16.85 1.55 44.83
C GLY A 5 16.82 2.88 44.06
N LYS A 6 17.09 3.99 44.76
CA LYS A 6 17.05 5.35 44.20
C LYS A 6 18.00 5.55 43.01
N ASP A 7 19.01 4.70 42.87
CA ASP A 7 20.03 4.80 41.83
C ASP A 7 19.71 3.92 40.61
N PRO A 8 19.91 4.44 39.38
CA PRO A 8 19.72 3.65 38.17
C PRO A 8 20.65 2.44 38.14
N ILE A 9 20.11 1.24 37.93
CA ILE A 9 20.94 0.06 37.69
C ILE A 9 21.33 0.03 36.22
N VAL A 10 22.63 0.19 35.93
CA VAL A 10 23.19 -0.01 34.59
C VAL A 10 23.54 -1.49 34.44
N VAL A 11 22.85 -2.20 33.55
CA VAL A 11 23.14 -3.60 33.23
C VAL A 11 23.57 -3.67 31.77
N GLY A 12 24.87 -3.53 31.52
CA GLY A 12 25.48 -3.62 30.18
C GLY A 12 24.84 -2.68 29.15
N TYR A 13 23.76 -3.14 28.52
CA TYR A 13 23.08 -2.54 27.37
C TYR A 13 21.83 -1.71 27.71
N TYR A 14 21.41 -1.65 28.97
CA TYR A 14 20.25 -0.85 29.40
C TYR A 14 20.44 -0.26 30.79
N THR A 15 19.69 0.81 31.06
CA THR A 15 19.61 1.46 32.36
C THR A 15 18.19 1.31 32.89
N LEU A 16 18.06 0.72 34.08
CA LEU A 16 16.79 0.54 34.77
C LEU A 16 16.70 1.58 35.88
N THR A 17 15.75 2.52 35.78
CA THR A 17 15.54 3.54 36.82
C THR A 17 14.45 3.13 37.78
N LYS A 18 13.19 3.08 37.33
CA LYS A 18 12.04 2.68 38.17
C LYS A 18 10.89 2.20 37.28
N LEU A 19 10.66 0.89 37.23
CA LEU A 19 9.49 0.33 36.57
C LEU A 19 8.22 0.76 37.32
N LYS A 20 7.33 1.49 36.65
CA LYS A 20 6.02 1.83 37.21
C LYS A 20 5.02 0.74 36.86
N PHE A 21 4.41 0.14 37.89
CA PHE A 21 3.28 -0.78 37.75
C PHE A 21 1.99 -0.10 38.20
N PRO A 22 0.85 -0.35 37.51
CA PRO A 22 0.71 -1.19 36.33
C PRO A 22 1.41 -0.57 35.10
N LEU A 23 2.01 -1.42 34.26
CA LEU A 23 2.54 -0.97 32.97
C LEU A 23 1.35 -0.50 32.12
N SER A 24 1.49 0.63 31.42
CA SER A 24 0.45 1.14 30.53
C SER A 24 0.32 0.21 29.32
N PHE A 25 -0.69 -0.67 29.36
CA PHE A 25 -0.97 -1.54 28.22
C PHE A 25 -1.46 -0.69 27.05
N SER A 26 -0.69 -0.68 25.97
CA SER A 26 -0.91 0.21 24.83
C SER A 26 -0.64 -0.50 23.50
N PRO A 27 -1.15 0.03 22.37
CA PRO A 27 -0.92 -0.56 21.05
C PRO A 27 0.56 -0.72 20.66
N ILE A 28 1.48 0.02 21.29
CA ILE A 28 2.94 -0.10 21.09
C ILE A 28 3.44 -1.52 21.37
N TYR A 29 2.79 -2.26 22.27
CA TYR A 29 3.13 -3.67 22.49
C TYR A 29 2.94 -4.53 21.24
N GLY A 30 2.03 -4.16 20.32
CA GLY A 30 1.89 -4.82 19.03
C GLY A 30 3.14 -4.65 18.15
N GLN A 31 3.80 -3.50 18.22
CA GLN A 31 5.05 -3.26 17.50
C GLN A 31 6.21 -4.04 18.10
N ILE A 32 6.35 -4.04 19.43
CA ILE A 32 7.39 -4.82 20.11
C ILE A 32 7.21 -6.31 19.82
N LEU A 33 5.96 -6.79 19.84
CA LEU A 33 5.63 -8.16 19.45
C LEU A 33 6.02 -8.43 17.99
N GLY A 34 5.72 -7.51 17.07
CA GLY A 34 6.13 -7.64 15.67
C GLY A 34 7.64 -7.82 15.52
N HIS A 35 8.42 -6.88 16.07
CA HIS A 35 9.89 -6.97 16.01
C HIS A 35 10.43 -8.25 16.65
N ALA A 36 9.78 -8.78 17.69
CA ALA A 36 10.16 -10.05 18.31
C ALA A 36 9.93 -11.28 17.41
N PHE A 37 9.02 -11.21 16.44
CA PHE A 37 8.67 -12.31 15.52
C PHE A 37 9.50 -12.33 14.23
N PHE A 38 10.08 -11.18 13.83
CA PHE A 38 10.77 -11.02 12.55
C PHE A 38 12.28 -10.90 12.75
N ASP A 39 12.80 -9.69 13.02
CA ASP A 39 14.23 -9.44 13.26
C ASP A 39 14.66 -9.71 14.73
N GLY A 40 13.79 -10.37 15.49
CA GLY A 40 13.97 -10.70 16.89
C GLY A 40 14.40 -12.15 17.09
N TYR A 41 15.40 -12.37 17.94
CA TYR A 41 15.70 -13.67 18.53
C TYR A 41 15.23 -13.66 19.99
N CYS A 42 14.23 -14.47 20.32
CA CYS A 42 13.58 -14.46 21.63
C CYS A 42 13.48 -15.87 22.22
N ASP A 43 14.30 -16.17 23.24
CA ASP A 43 14.27 -17.43 23.99
C ASP A 43 13.84 -17.21 25.46
N ALA A 44 13.97 -18.22 26.34
CA ALA A 44 13.55 -18.09 27.74
C ALA A 44 14.35 -17.05 28.55
N SER A 45 15.51 -16.63 28.04
CA SER A 45 16.52 -15.84 28.73
C SER A 45 16.80 -14.48 28.09
N ILE A 46 16.51 -14.29 26.80
CA ILE A 46 16.85 -13.03 26.12
C ILE A 46 15.92 -12.72 24.96
N LEU A 47 15.68 -11.42 24.74
CA LEU A 47 15.22 -10.89 23.45
C LEU A 47 16.35 -10.06 22.87
N ARG A 48 16.90 -10.52 21.75
CA ARG A 48 17.86 -9.79 20.91
C ARG A 48 17.13 -9.27 19.70
N TYR A 49 17.31 -8.00 19.39
CA TYR A 49 16.77 -7.41 18.17
C TYR A 49 17.93 -6.93 17.28
N SER A 50 17.96 -7.43 16.04
CA SER A 50 19.04 -7.18 15.09
C SER A 50 18.48 -6.57 13.82
N ASN A 51 18.79 -5.30 13.57
CA ASN A 51 18.41 -4.62 12.33
C ASN A 51 19.53 -3.66 11.94
N TYR A 52 19.91 -3.62 10.67
CA TYR A 52 21.03 -2.79 10.21
C TYR A 52 20.66 -1.30 10.07
N ASP A 53 19.38 -0.96 9.99
CA ASP A 53 18.90 0.41 9.85
C ASP A 53 18.85 1.12 11.22
N LYS A 54 19.73 2.12 11.40
CA LYS A 54 19.83 2.91 12.63
C LYS A 54 18.49 3.55 13.03
N GLN A 55 17.68 3.98 12.06
CA GLN A 55 16.41 4.65 12.34
C GLN A 55 15.36 3.65 12.84
N ILE A 56 15.31 2.46 12.24
CA ILE A 56 14.42 1.38 12.70
C ILE A 56 14.81 0.95 14.12
N ARG A 57 16.11 0.76 14.38
CA ARG A 57 16.62 0.46 15.74
C ARG A 57 16.24 1.54 16.75
N THR A 58 16.35 2.81 16.37
CA THR A 58 15.99 3.94 17.24
C THR A 58 14.49 3.93 17.54
N GLU A 59 13.66 3.62 16.54
CA GLU A 59 12.21 3.50 16.70
C GLU A 59 11.82 2.30 17.59
N PHE A 60 12.51 1.17 17.45
CA PHE A 60 12.36 0.02 18.34
C PHE A 60 12.69 0.41 19.79
N CYS A 61 13.84 1.04 20.04
CA CYS A 61 14.20 1.51 21.37
C CYS A 61 13.13 2.44 21.95
N SER A 62 12.70 3.47 21.21
CA SER A 62 11.66 4.39 21.67
C SER A 62 10.35 3.68 22.00
N SER A 63 9.98 2.65 21.23
CA SER A 63 8.79 1.83 21.49
C SER A 63 8.91 1.06 22.80
N VAL A 64 10.06 0.44 23.05
CA VAL A 64 10.30 -0.31 24.29
C VAL A 64 10.33 0.62 25.50
N GLU A 65 11.02 1.76 25.42
CA GLU A 65 11.10 2.74 26.52
C GLU A 65 9.72 3.30 26.87
N LYS A 66 8.87 3.55 25.87
CA LYS A 66 7.47 3.97 26.07
C LYS A 66 6.61 2.87 26.70
N ALA A 67 6.77 1.62 26.27
CA ALA A 67 5.97 0.50 26.76
C ALA A 67 6.37 0.03 28.17
N LEU A 68 7.67 0.03 28.46
CA LEU A 68 8.27 -0.50 29.68
C LEU A 68 8.74 0.60 30.64
N ASN A 69 8.06 1.75 30.62
CA ASN A 69 8.27 2.95 31.44
C ASN A 69 9.25 2.76 32.61
N GLY A 70 10.45 3.34 32.51
CA GLY A 70 11.55 3.16 33.47
C GLY A 70 12.69 2.27 32.99
N LEU A 71 12.59 1.73 31.76
CA LEU A 71 13.70 1.14 31.02
C LEU A 71 14.22 2.15 29.99
N LYS A 72 15.53 2.43 30.01
CA LYS A 72 16.24 3.18 28.97
C LYS A 72 17.20 2.24 28.25
N ILE A 73 17.13 2.18 26.93
CA ILE A 73 17.99 1.30 26.13
C ILE A 73 19.19 2.10 25.65
N ASN A 74 20.38 1.60 25.93
CA ASN A 74 21.60 2.19 25.40
C ASN A 74 21.80 1.65 23.97
N LEU A 75 21.37 2.43 22.98
CA LEU A 75 21.49 2.05 21.57
C LEU A 75 22.97 1.74 21.24
N PRO A 76 23.29 0.54 20.75
CA PRO A 76 24.66 0.20 20.45
C PRO A 76 25.25 1.09 19.35
N LYS A 77 26.49 1.54 19.55
CA LYS A 77 27.18 2.49 18.64
C LYS A 77 27.32 1.96 17.22
N THR A 78 27.42 0.64 17.06
CA THR A 78 27.53 -0.01 15.75
C THR A 78 26.21 -0.73 15.38
N PRO A 79 25.82 -0.70 14.09
CA PRO A 79 24.61 -1.40 13.61
C PRO A 79 24.75 -2.93 13.61
N LYS A 80 25.96 -3.46 13.79
CA LYS A 80 26.22 -4.91 13.89
C LYS A 80 25.94 -5.49 15.29
N GLN A 81 25.76 -4.64 16.30
CA GLN A 81 25.48 -5.08 17.66
C GLN A 81 23.98 -5.18 17.89
N ASP A 82 23.54 -6.30 18.44
CA ASP A 82 22.12 -6.51 18.78
C ASP A 82 21.69 -5.59 19.92
N ILE A 83 20.40 -5.23 19.93
CA ILE A 83 19.76 -4.60 21.07
C ILE A 83 19.22 -5.71 21.97
N ASN A 84 19.81 -5.83 23.16
CA ASN A 84 19.41 -6.83 24.15
C ASN A 84 18.41 -6.23 25.13
N LEU A 85 17.22 -6.84 25.22
CA LEU A 85 16.25 -6.50 26.25
C LEU A 85 16.41 -7.39 27.49
N PRO A 86 16.01 -6.91 28.68
CA PRO A 86 15.99 -7.72 29.90
C PRO A 86 15.10 -8.97 29.77
N VAL A 87 15.44 -10.05 30.47
CA VAL A 87 14.67 -11.32 30.51
C VAL A 87 13.18 -11.08 30.80
N PHE A 88 12.86 -10.12 31.69
CA PHE A 88 11.48 -9.84 32.06
C PHE A 88 10.64 -9.32 30.88
N ALA A 89 11.26 -8.66 29.89
CA ALA A 89 10.55 -8.18 28.71
C ALA A 89 10.01 -9.36 27.89
N VAL A 90 10.78 -10.44 27.76
CA VAL A 90 10.32 -11.68 27.13
C VAL A 90 9.14 -12.28 27.89
N ARG A 91 9.30 -12.45 29.21
CA ARG A 91 8.27 -13.03 30.08
C ARG A 91 6.97 -12.23 29.99
N LEU A 92 7.09 -10.91 29.95
CA LEU A 92 5.95 -10.01 29.80
C LEU A 92 5.24 -10.22 28.46
N LEU A 93 5.95 -10.23 27.34
CA LEU A 93 5.34 -10.48 26.02
C LEU A 93 4.68 -11.86 25.93
N ARG A 94 5.34 -12.91 26.45
CA ARG A 94 4.77 -14.26 26.52
C ARG A 94 3.48 -14.28 27.33
N ASN A 95 3.46 -13.63 28.49
CA ASN A 95 2.31 -13.66 29.39
C ASN A 95 1.15 -12.80 28.88
N ILE A 96 1.42 -11.59 28.38
CA ILE A 96 0.39 -10.69 27.84
C ILE A 96 -0.30 -11.33 26.63
N PHE A 97 0.49 -11.90 25.72
CA PHE A 97 -0.04 -12.38 24.45
C PHE A 97 -0.24 -13.90 24.42
N ALA A 98 0.16 -14.66 25.45
CA ALA A 98 0.18 -16.13 25.42
C ALA A 98 1.00 -16.70 24.24
N VAL A 99 2.16 -16.09 23.95
CA VAL A 99 3.09 -16.57 22.91
C VAL A 99 3.80 -17.83 23.42
N LYS A 100 3.67 -18.93 22.67
CA LYS A 100 4.36 -20.20 22.97
C LYS A 100 5.82 -20.17 22.52
N GLU A 101 6.04 -19.71 21.30
CA GLU A 101 7.33 -19.71 20.63
C GLU A 101 7.42 -18.50 19.68
N PHE A 102 8.58 -17.84 19.63
CA PHE A 102 8.81 -16.65 18.81
C PHE A 102 9.55 -16.94 17.50
N TYR A 103 10.22 -18.08 17.39
CA TYR A 103 11.04 -18.44 16.23
C TYR A 103 10.72 -19.86 15.73
N GLY A 104 11.26 -20.22 14.57
CA GLY A 104 11.07 -21.54 13.97
C GLY A 104 9.85 -21.65 13.06
N SER A 105 9.67 -22.84 12.47
CA SER A 105 8.60 -23.14 11.50
C SER A 105 7.22 -23.31 12.15
N THR A 106 7.19 -23.52 13.46
CA THR A 106 6.00 -23.72 14.31
C THR A 106 5.50 -22.43 14.96
N CYS A 107 6.27 -21.35 14.90
CA CYS A 107 5.91 -20.05 15.47
C CYS A 107 4.62 -19.50 14.83
N ARG A 108 3.68 -19.04 15.67
CA ARG A 108 2.35 -18.56 15.27
C ARG A 108 1.89 -17.39 16.14
N LEU A 109 1.08 -16.50 15.56
CA LEU A 109 0.38 -15.50 16.35
C LEU A 109 -0.68 -16.16 17.23
N PRO A 110 -0.73 -15.84 18.53
CA PRO A 110 -1.68 -16.44 19.44
C PRO A 110 -3.11 -15.90 19.22
N LYS A 111 -4.13 -16.73 19.46
CA LYS A 111 -5.56 -16.38 19.28
C LYS A 111 -5.99 -15.16 20.10
N SER A 112 -5.38 -14.99 21.27
CA SER A 112 -5.51 -13.82 22.16
C SER A 112 -5.13 -12.52 21.46
N PHE A 113 -4.06 -12.52 20.65
CA PHE A 113 -3.63 -11.33 19.90
C PHE A 113 -4.67 -10.94 18.85
N PHE A 114 -5.18 -11.90 18.07
CA PHE A 114 -6.27 -11.60 17.12
C PHE A 114 -7.52 -11.07 17.81
N SER A 115 -7.86 -11.60 18.99
CA SER A 115 -8.99 -11.13 19.79
C SER A 115 -8.78 -9.70 20.28
N LEU A 116 -7.55 -9.36 20.67
CA LEU A 116 -7.17 -8.00 21.03
C LEU A 116 -7.25 -7.04 19.84
N VAL A 117 -6.78 -7.44 18.66
CA VAL A 117 -6.82 -6.59 17.46
C VAL A 117 -8.26 -6.29 17.04
N ARG A 118 -9.19 -7.24 17.21
CA ARG A 118 -10.63 -6.99 16.98
C ARG A 118 -11.21 -5.94 17.93
N LYS A 119 -10.68 -5.84 19.16
CA LYS A 119 -11.10 -4.81 20.14
C LYS A 119 -10.43 -3.46 19.89
N ASN A 120 -9.17 -3.48 19.48
CA ASN A 120 -8.41 -2.28 19.16
C ASN A 120 -7.46 -2.58 17.99
N ASN A 121 -7.85 -2.11 16.80
CA ASN A 121 -7.14 -2.37 15.55
C ASN A 121 -5.70 -1.81 15.54
N LEU A 122 -5.38 -0.83 16.39
CA LEU A 122 -4.05 -0.22 16.46
C LEU A 122 -2.98 -1.25 16.81
N PHE A 123 -3.30 -2.26 17.64
CA PHE A 123 -2.35 -3.34 17.93
C PHE A 123 -1.92 -4.07 16.65
N GLY A 124 -2.88 -4.31 15.74
CA GLY A 124 -2.62 -4.96 14.47
C GLY A 124 -1.82 -4.08 13.53
N TRP A 125 -2.15 -2.78 13.45
CA TRP A 125 -1.40 -1.84 12.62
C TRP A 125 0.04 -1.62 13.10
N TYR A 126 0.28 -1.53 14.41
CA TYR A 126 1.62 -1.47 14.98
C TYR A 126 2.41 -2.76 14.70
N PHE A 127 1.76 -3.93 14.74
CA PHE A 127 2.38 -5.19 14.36
C PHE A 127 2.74 -5.25 12.87
N LEU A 128 1.83 -4.87 11.97
CA LEU A 128 2.09 -4.82 10.53
C LEU A 128 3.18 -3.81 10.18
N LYS A 129 3.26 -2.69 10.91
CA LYS A 129 4.37 -1.74 10.77
C LYS A 129 5.71 -2.42 11.08
N ALA A 130 5.83 -3.07 12.23
CA ALA A 130 7.06 -3.80 12.60
C ALA A 130 7.42 -4.85 11.56
N ALA A 131 6.45 -5.67 11.12
CA ALA A 131 6.64 -6.65 10.07
C ALA A 131 7.23 -6.04 8.79
N TYR A 132 6.69 -4.89 8.37
CA TYR A 132 7.18 -4.17 7.19
C TYR A 132 8.56 -3.55 7.38
N LEU A 133 8.83 -2.98 8.56
CA LEU A 133 10.12 -2.37 8.86
C LEU A 133 11.24 -3.42 8.85
N ASP A 134 10.97 -4.63 9.32
CA ASP A 134 11.94 -5.71 9.40
C ASP A 134 12.05 -6.42 8.04
N GLU A 135 10.96 -7.04 7.59
CA GLU A 135 10.94 -7.99 6.46
C GLU A 135 10.32 -7.42 5.18
N GLY A 136 9.74 -6.22 5.28
CA GLY A 136 9.02 -5.59 4.18
C GLY A 136 9.93 -5.01 3.12
N THR A 137 9.39 -4.88 1.91
CA THR A 137 10.09 -4.26 0.79
C THR A 137 9.12 -3.73 -0.27
N ILE A 138 9.65 -2.95 -1.21
CA ILE A 138 8.93 -2.49 -2.40
C ILE A 138 9.67 -2.97 -3.64
N THR A 139 9.06 -3.93 -4.34
CA THR A 139 9.61 -4.47 -5.59
C THR A 139 8.48 -4.83 -6.54
N GLY A 140 8.74 -4.74 -7.85
CA GLY A 140 7.80 -5.18 -8.90
C GLY A 140 6.41 -4.54 -8.80
N HIS A 141 6.34 -3.23 -8.55
CA HIS A 141 5.09 -2.48 -8.36
C HIS A 141 4.18 -2.99 -7.22
N GLY A 142 4.75 -3.64 -6.20
CA GLY A 142 4.04 -4.10 -5.02
C GLY A 142 4.74 -3.68 -3.73
N VAL A 143 3.93 -3.47 -2.69
CA VAL A 143 4.38 -3.34 -1.30
C VAL A 143 4.23 -4.71 -0.65
N TRP A 144 5.32 -5.23 -0.12
CA TRP A 144 5.36 -6.52 0.57
C TRP A 144 5.49 -6.26 2.06
N ILE A 145 4.52 -6.72 2.85
CA ILE A 145 4.55 -6.61 4.32
C ILE A 145 5.68 -7.47 4.86
N VAL A 146 5.81 -8.69 4.36
CA VAL A 146 6.94 -9.60 4.62
C VAL A 146 7.34 -10.26 3.31
N ARG A 147 8.64 -10.48 3.10
CA ARG A 147 9.15 -11.13 1.89
C ARG A 147 10.04 -12.31 2.21
N SER A 148 9.78 -13.43 1.55
CA SER A 148 10.59 -14.65 1.61
C SER A 148 10.75 -15.24 3.02
N LEU A 149 9.69 -15.18 3.83
CA LEU A 149 9.65 -15.82 5.14
C LEU A 149 9.41 -17.34 4.99
N LYS A 150 10.25 -18.17 5.63
CA LYS A 150 10.11 -19.64 5.60
C LYS A 150 8.88 -20.16 6.34
N ASN A 151 8.42 -19.42 7.35
CA ASN A 151 7.27 -19.82 8.16
C ASN A 151 5.94 -19.48 7.45
N LYS A 152 5.38 -20.47 6.74
CA LYS A 152 4.06 -20.37 6.10
C LYS A 152 2.94 -20.06 7.09
N GLY A 153 3.01 -20.60 8.31
CA GLY A 153 2.01 -20.42 9.36
C GLY A 153 1.90 -18.95 9.78
N LEU A 154 3.05 -18.32 10.03
CA LEU A 154 3.13 -16.90 10.37
C LEU A 154 2.66 -16.02 9.19
N CYS A 155 3.01 -16.36 7.95
CA CYS A 155 2.47 -15.65 6.78
C CYS A 155 0.94 -15.75 6.68
N LYS A 156 0.34 -16.91 6.99
CA LYS A 156 -1.13 -17.05 7.06
C LYS A 156 -1.73 -16.22 8.19
N ASP A 157 -1.04 -16.13 9.32
CA ASP A 157 -1.46 -15.29 10.45
C ASP A 157 -1.44 -13.80 10.09
N ILE A 158 -0.43 -13.35 9.33
CA ILE A 158 -0.38 -11.98 8.80
C ILE A 158 -1.57 -11.73 7.87
N VAL A 159 -1.92 -12.65 6.98
CA VAL A 159 -3.12 -12.52 6.13
C VAL A 159 -4.39 -12.42 6.96
N ALA A 160 -4.55 -13.29 7.96
CA ALA A 160 -5.71 -13.25 8.86
C ALA A 160 -5.78 -11.91 9.63
N LEU A 161 -4.63 -11.41 10.06
CA LEU A 161 -4.51 -10.10 10.72
C LEU A 161 -4.89 -8.97 9.76
N SER A 162 -4.36 -8.97 8.54
CA SER A 162 -4.71 -8.00 7.50
C SER A 162 -6.21 -7.98 7.21
N ASN A 163 -6.86 -9.15 7.16
CA ASN A 163 -8.31 -9.24 6.97
C ASN A 163 -9.10 -8.57 8.11
N ILE A 164 -8.69 -8.74 9.37
CA ILE A 164 -9.32 -8.05 10.52
C ILE A 164 -9.17 -6.52 10.40
N LEU A 165 -8.08 -6.06 9.80
CA LEU A 165 -7.79 -4.64 9.59
C LEU A 165 -8.40 -4.07 8.31
N ASN A 166 -9.24 -4.83 7.60
CA ASN A 166 -9.79 -4.48 6.29
C ASN A 166 -8.69 -4.12 5.26
N LEU A 167 -7.58 -4.83 5.31
CA LEU A 167 -6.46 -4.67 4.40
C LEU A 167 -6.38 -5.87 3.45
N SER A 168 -6.64 -5.64 2.16
CA SER A 168 -6.57 -6.68 1.14
C SER A 168 -5.12 -7.05 0.83
N VAL A 169 -4.78 -8.32 1.01
CA VAL A 169 -3.42 -8.86 0.78
C VAL A 169 -3.44 -10.16 -0.03
N ASP A 170 -2.32 -10.50 -0.66
CA ASP A 170 -2.05 -11.78 -1.30
C ASP A 170 -0.97 -12.55 -0.53
N LEU A 171 -1.19 -13.84 -0.28
CA LEU A 171 -0.13 -14.77 0.11
C LEU A 171 0.46 -15.40 -1.15
N LYS A 172 1.77 -15.22 -1.37
CA LYS A 172 2.49 -15.80 -2.50
C LYS A 172 3.64 -16.66 -2.03
N GLN A 173 3.81 -17.83 -2.65
CA GLN A 173 5.03 -18.59 -2.52
C GLN A 173 6.08 -17.97 -3.46
N THR A 174 7.22 -17.53 -2.91
CA THR A 174 8.27 -16.83 -3.67
C THR A 174 9.47 -17.71 -4.02
N ASN A 175 9.65 -18.83 -3.31
CA ASN A 175 10.59 -19.90 -3.66
C ASN A 175 10.09 -21.24 -3.08
N LYS A 176 10.88 -22.33 -3.20
CA LYS A 176 10.47 -23.68 -2.77
C LYS A 176 9.99 -23.75 -1.31
N GLU A 177 10.52 -22.91 -0.42
CA GLU A 177 10.24 -22.99 1.04
C GLU A 177 9.83 -21.64 1.67
N ALA A 178 9.66 -20.59 0.89
CA ALA A 178 9.42 -19.24 1.40
C ALA A 178 8.17 -18.59 0.82
N TYR A 179 7.55 -17.79 1.67
CA TYR A 179 6.26 -17.18 1.46
C TYR A 179 6.36 -15.68 1.71
N SER A 180 5.56 -14.91 0.99
CA SER A 180 5.53 -13.46 1.06
C SER A 180 4.09 -12.98 1.13
N VAL A 181 3.85 -11.88 1.85
CA VAL A 181 2.52 -11.25 1.94
C VAL A 181 2.59 -9.90 1.25
N ARG A 182 1.83 -9.76 0.16
CA ARG A 182 1.79 -8.54 -0.67
C ARG A 182 0.51 -7.76 -0.42
N VAL A 183 0.59 -6.45 -0.27
CA VAL A 183 -0.58 -5.56 -0.25
C VAL A 183 -1.17 -5.46 -1.66
N LYS A 184 -2.48 -5.69 -1.79
CA LYS A 184 -3.17 -5.51 -3.08
C LYS A 184 -3.29 -4.03 -3.43
N LYS A 185 -3.41 -3.76 -4.72
CA LYS A 185 -3.34 -2.40 -5.30
C LYS A 185 -4.36 -1.43 -4.70
N ASP A 186 -5.60 -1.90 -4.56
CA ASP A 186 -6.74 -1.21 -3.94
C ASP A 186 -6.53 -0.88 -2.45
N SER A 187 -5.63 -1.60 -1.78
CA SER A 187 -5.33 -1.44 -0.35
C SER A 187 -4.01 -0.72 -0.06
N LEU A 188 -3.23 -0.35 -1.08
CA LEU A 188 -1.92 0.31 -0.91
C LEU A 188 -2.02 1.63 -0.15
N ILE A 189 -3.00 2.46 -0.50
CA ILE A 189 -3.22 3.77 0.14
C ILE A 189 -3.63 3.60 1.60
N SER A 190 -4.53 2.65 1.87
CA SER A 190 -4.97 2.34 3.24
C SER A 190 -3.80 1.88 4.10
N PHE A 191 -2.99 0.93 3.60
CA PHE A 191 -1.79 0.47 4.30
C PHE A 191 -0.84 1.63 4.62
N PHE A 192 -0.53 2.44 3.61
CA PHE A 192 0.40 3.55 3.75
C PHE A 192 -0.09 4.61 4.74
N ASN A 193 -1.34 5.04 4.63
CA ASN A 193 -1.91 6.08 5.50
C ASN A 193 -1.98 5.63 6.96
N ASN A 194 -2.32 4.37 7.22
CA ASN A 194 -2.39 3.85 8.58
C ASN A 194 -1.01 3.71 9.21
N VAL A 195 -0.03 3.16 8.48
CA VAL A 195 1.32 2.97 9.03
C VAL A 195 2.08 4.29 9.20
N SER A 196 1.93 5.25 8.27
CA SER A 196 2.63 6.55 8.34
C SER A 196 2.32 7.30 9.63
N LYS A 197 1.08 7.22 10.12
CA LYS A 197 0.64 7.87 11.37
C LYS A 197 1.25 7.25 12.62
N LEU A 198 1.81 6.03 12.52
CA LEU A 198 2.34 5.27 13.65
C LEU A 198 3.86 5.38 13.77
N ILE A 199 4.52 6.01 12.81
CA ILE A 199 5.97 6.23 12.83
C ILE A 199 6.32 7.24 13.91
N LEU A 200 7.28 6.86 14.76
CA LEU A 200 7.68 7.66 15.92
C LEU A 200 8.93 8.48 15.63
N VAL A 201 9.79 7.99 14.74
CA VAL A 201 11.05 8.64 14.37
C VAL A 201 10.90 9.25 12.99
N GLY A 202 10.90 10.58 12.93
CA GLY A 202 10.93 11.32 11.68
C GLY A 202 12.14 10.92 10.83
N GLY A 203 11.93 10.78 9.52
CA GLY A 203 13.02 10.51 8.57
C GLY A 203 13.34 9.04 8.31
N LEU A 204 12.51 8.08 8.76
CA LEU A 204 12.64 6.65 8.41
C LEU A 204 12.78 6.44 6.88
N SER A 205 14.01 6.26 6.41
CA SER A 205 14.36 6.29 4.98
C SER A 205 13.69 5.14 4.20
N LYS A 206 13.56 3.96 4.84
CA LYS A 206 12.82 2.82 4.30
C LYS A 206 11.35 3.16 4.07
N TRP A 207 10.72 3.94 4.96
CA TRP A 207 9.34 4.38 4.82
C TRP A 207 9.19 5.56 3.84
N ALA A 208 10.10 6.53 3.86
CA ALA A 208 10.10 7.66 2.93
C ALA A 208 10.13 7.18 1.46
N LYS A 209 10.97 6.19 1.14
CA LYS A 209 10.99 5.56 -0.19
C LYS A 209 9.68 4.89 -0.58
N VAL A 210 8.89 4.42 0.40
CA VAL A 210 7.52 3.92 0.16
C VAL A 210 6.58 5.06 -0.15
N ALA A 211 6.60 6.09 0.68
CA ALA A 211 5.77 7.27 0.53
C ALA A 211 5.90 7.84 -0.88
N ASP A 212 7.13 8.07 -1.34
CA ASP A 212 7.39 8.64 -2.66
C ASP A 212 6.86 7.76 -3.78
N LYS A 213 7.09 6.44 -3.72
CA LYS A 213 6.61 5.51 -4.76
C LYS A 213 5.09 5.37 -4.77
N VAL A 214 4.45 5.30 -3.60
CA VAL A 214 2.99 5.21 -3.49
C VAL A 214 2.35 6.52 -3.99
N LEU A 215 2.92 7.67 -3.64
CA LEU A 215 2.45 8.97 -4.12
C LEU A 215 2.61 9.11 -5.63
N LEU A 216 3.75 8.69 -6.19
CA LEU A 216 3.96 8.65 -7.64
C LEU A 216 2.94 7.76 -8.35
N TRP A 217 2.62 6.58 -7.80
CA TRP A 217 1.57 5.72 -8.35
C TRP A 217 0.19 6.39 -8.28
N GLN A 218 -0.14 7.03 -7.16
CA GLN A 218 -1.40 7.76 -7.01
C GLN A 218 -1.53 8.89 -8.05
N ASN A 219 -0.46 9.66 -8.26
CA ASN A 219 -0.44 10.74 -9.25
C ASN A 219 -0.61 10.21 -10.68
N TYR A 220 0.01 9.07 -11.00
CA TYR A 220 -0.17 8.42 -12.29
C TYR A 220 -1.60 7.90 -12.50
N GLU A 221 -2.19 7.24 -11.52
CA GLU A 221 -3.57 6.74 -11.60
C GLU A 221 -4.59 7.86 -11.73
N ASN A 222 -4.43 8.93 -10.94
CA ASN A 222 -5.26 10.12 -11.03
C ASN A 222 -5.17 10.74 -12.43
N SER A 223 -3.96 10.83 -12.98
CA SER A 223 -3.75 11.32 -14.36
C SER A 223 -4.42 10.43 -15.40
N CYS A 224 -4.36 9.10 -15.25
CA CYS A 224 -5.06 8.17 -16.13
C CYS A 224 -6.58 8.27 -16.02
N ASN A 225 -7.13 8.42 -14.82
CA ASN A 225 -8.57 8.59 -14.60
C ASN A 225 -9.08 9.91 -15.20
N LEU A 226 -8.36 11.02 -15.01
CA LEU A 226 -8.67 12.31 -15.63
C LEU A 226 -8.65 12.21 -17.16
N ARG A 227 -7.68 11.50 -17.74
CA ARG A 227 -7.64 11.23 -19.19
C ARG A 227 -8.85 10.43 -19.65
N LYS A 228 -9.27 9.39 -18.93
CA LYS A 228 -10.48 8.59 -19.26
C LYS A 228 -11.74 9.45 -19.21
N ILE A 229 -11.91 10.26 -18.16
CA ILE A 229 -13.06 11.17 -18.03
C ILE A 229 -13.09 12.16 -19.21
N ARG A 230 -11.92 12.71 -19.58
CA ARG A 230 -11.81 13.59 -20.76
C ARG A 230 -12.19 12.85 -22.04
N VAL A 231 -11.71 11.63 -22.26
CA VAL A 231 -12.07 10.81 -23.43
C VAL A 231 -13.59 10.64 -23.54
N VAL A 232 -14.25 10.29 -22.43
CA VAL A 232 -15.71 10.11 -22.39
C VAL A 232 -16.43 11.42 -22.70
N LYS A 233 -15.98 12.54 -22.10
CA LYS A 233 -16.53 13.87 -22.37
C LYS A 233 -16.36 14.28 -23.83
N ASP A 234 -15.19 14.05 -24.42
CA ASP A 234 -14.90 14.30 -25.84
C ASP A 234 -15.88 13.49 -26.71
N CYS A 235 -16.04 12.19 -26.44
CA CYS A 235 -16.96 11.31 -27.18
C CYS A 235 -18.43 11.77 -27.08
N ILE A 236 -18.89 12.18 -25.90
CA ILE A 236 -20.26 12.71 -25.71
C ILE A 236 -20.44 14.01 -26.50
N ASN A 237 -19.46 14.91 -26.47
CA ASN A 237 -19.51 16.17 -27.23
C ASN A 237 -19.57 15.91 -28.73
N ILE A 238 -18.77 14.97 -29.24
CA ILE A 238 -18.80 14.56 -30.64
C ILE A 238 -20.19 14.04 -31.00
N LEU A 239 -20.74 13.10 -30.23
CA LEU A 239 -22.08 12.53 -30.50
C LEU A 239 -23.17 13.61 -30.47
N ASN A 240 -23.11 14.57 -29.53
CA ASN A 240 -24.05 15.68 -29.46
C ASN A 240 -23.93 16.63 -30.65
N CYS A 241 -22.72 16.88 -31.17
CA CYS A 241 -22.51 17.63 -32.40
C CYS A 241 -23.07 16.87 -33.61
N MET A 242 -22.87 15.56 -33.70
CA MET A 242 -23.40 14.74 -34.80
C MET A 242 -24.92 14.60 -34.79
N LYS A 243 -25.59 14.84 -33.66
CA LYS A 243 -27.07 14.94 -33.63
C LYS A 243 -27.59 16.22 -34.28
N LYS A 244 -26.75 17.25 -34.41
CA LYS A 244 -27.10 18.57 -34.96
C LYS A 244 -26.55 18.81 -36.37
N ALA A 245 -25.55 18.04 -36.77
CA ALA A 245 -24.90 18.15 -38.07
C ALA A 245 -24.99 16.81 -38.81
N PRO A 246 -25.24 16.79 -40.12
CA PRO A 246 -25.42 15.55 -40.89
C PRO A 246 -24.17 14.67 -40.92
N PHE A 247 -22.98 15.27 -40.77
CA PHE A 247 -21.71 14.57 -40.63
C PHE A 247 -20.67 15.46 -39.95
N LEU A 248 -19.55 14.86 -39.54
CA LEU A 248 -18.35 15.56 -39.08
C LEU A 248 -17.10 15.07 -39.83
N THR A 249 -16.11 15.92 -39.97
CA THR A 249 -14.75 15.57 -40.40
C THR A 249 -13.81 15.46 -39.20
N THR A 250 -12.59 14.92 -39.40
CA THR A 250 -11.57 14.92 -38.33
C THR A 250 -11.24 16.34 -37.85
N SER A 251 -11.29 17.35 -38.74
CA SER A 251 -11.02 18.75 -38.37
C SER A 251 -12.12 19.32 -37.48
N ASP A 252 -13.38 18.95 -37.72
CA ASP A 252 -14.49 19.38 -36.87
C ASP A 252 -14.34 18.79 -35.47
N VAL A 253 -13.93 17.52 -35.38
CA VAL A 253 -13.68 16.84 -34.09
C VAL A 253 -12.52 17.49 -33.33
N GLN A 254 -11.44 17.89 -34.03
CA GLN A 254 -10.36 18.67 -33.43
C GLN A 254 -10.87 19.96 -32.81
N SER A 255 -11.74 20.68 -33.54
CA SER A 255 -12.32 21.95 -33.09
C SER A 255 -13.26 21.75 -31.89
N VAL A 256 -14.22 20.82 -32.00
CA VAL A 256 -15.24 20.53 -30.96
C VAL A 256 -14.61 20.11 -29.63
N CYS A 257 -13.52 19.34 -29.67
CA CYS A 257 -12.89 18.80 -28.47
C CYS A 257 -11.58 19.50 -28.09
N ASN A 258 -11.13 20.48 -28.87
CA ASN A 258 -9.80 21.11 -28.78
C ASN A 258 -8.68 20.06 -28.67
N LEU A 259 -8.55 19.23 -29.71
CA LEU A 259 -7.65 18.07 -29.75
C LEU A 259 -6.67 18.14 -30.94
N PRO A 260 -5.44 17.59 -30.80
CA PRO A 260 -4.57 17.32 -31.94
C PRO A 260 -5.18 16.29 -32.89
N SER A 261 -4.76 16.31 -34.16
CA SER A 261 -5.29 15.43 -35.21
C SER A 261 -5.27 13.94 -34.87
N SER A 262 -4.14 13.44 -34.35
CA SER A 262 -3.99 12.04 -33.94
C SER A 262 -4.96 11.64 -32.82
N THR A 263 -5.23 12.55 -31.89
CA THR A 263 -6.15 12.29 -30.76
C THR A 263 -7.60 12.36 -31.21
N ALA A 264 -7.95 13.32 -32.07
CA ALA A 264 -9.27 13.42 -32.69
C ALA A 264 -9.59 12.15 -33.49
N PHE A 265 -8.64 11.67 -34.30
CA PHE A 265 -8.76 10.42 -35.04
C PHE A 265 -8.99 9.22 -34.12
N PHE A 266 -8.26 9.12 -33.00
CA PHE A 266 -8.45 8.06 -32.01
C PHE A 266 -9.85 8.10 -31.36
N ARG A 267 -10.39 9.29 -31.06
CA ARG A 267 -11.77 9.43 -30.54
C ARG A 267 -12.80 8.91 -31.54
N MET A 268 -12.62 9.19 -32.83
CA MET A 268 -13.51 8.67 -33.87
C MET A 268 -13.40 7.17 -34.02
N HIS A 269 -12.20 6.60 -33.97
CA HIS A 269 -12.02 5.15 -33.98
C HIS A 269 -12.69 4.46 -32.78
N LEU A 270 -12.64 5.07 -31.59
CA LEU A 270 -13.36 4.57 -30.42
C LEU A 270 -14.89 4.59 -30.64
N LEU A 271 -15.42 5.69 -31.17
CA LEU A 271 -16.85 5.80 -31.46
C LEU A 271 -17.31 4.79 -32.54
N ILE A 272 -16.48 4.56 -33.55
CA ILE A 272 -16.73 3.53 -34.58
C ILE A 272 -16.73 2.13 -33.95
N SER A 273 -15.76 1.81 -33.07
CA SER A 273 -15.71 0.49 -32.43
C SER A 273 -16.86 0.23 -31.47
N THR A 274 -17.48 1.28 -30.91
CA THR A 274 -18.72 1.16 -30.14
C THR A 274 -19.98 1.00 -30.99
N GLY A 275 -19.89 1.07 -32.32
CA GLY A 275 -21.01 0.93 -33.25
C GLY A 275 -21.88 2.18 -33.45
N ASN A 276 -21.61 3.27 -32.72
CA ASN A 276 -22.42 4.49 -32.77
C ASN A 276 -22.16 5.34 -34.04
N VAL A 277 -20.97 5.22 -34.62
CA VAL A 277 -20.50 6.07 -35.73
C VAL A 277 -20.01 5.21 -36.89
N SER A 278 -20.35 5.63 -38.10
CA SER A 278 -19.81 5.08 -39.35
C SER A 278 -18.82 6.06 -39.98
N LYS A 279 -17.91 5.52 -40.81
CA LYS A 279 -16.85 6.27 -41.48
C LYS A 279 -16.92 6.04 -42.99
N GLN A 280 -16.75 7.11 -43.76
CA GLN A 280 -16.62 7.07 -45.22
C GLN A 280 -15.47 7.97 -45.67
N PHE A 281 -14.81 7.61 -46.76
CA PHE A 281 -13.76 8.43 -47.37
C PHE A 281 -14.30 9.13 -48.62
N LEU A 282 -14.29 10.47 -48.62
CA LEU A 282 -14.87 11.31 -49.66
C LEU A 282 -13.92 12.48 -49.95
N ASN A 283 -13.57 12.71 -51.23
CA ASN A 283 -12.68 13.79 -51.69
C ASN A 283 -11.38 13.94 -50.87
N GLY A 284 -10.71 12.82 -50.58
CA GLY A 284 -9.45 12.82 -49.82
C GLY A 284 -9.63 13.02 -48.30
N LYS A 285 -10.86 13.06 -47.78
CA LYS A 285 -11.17 13.31 -46.37
C LYS A 285 -11.99 12.19 -45.75
N ASN A 286 -11.77 11.94 -44.46
CA ASN A 286 -12.62 11.06 -43.67
C ASN A 286 -13.83 11.84 -43.16
N ILE A 287 -15.02 11.32 -43.48
CA ILE A 287 -16.32 11.83 -43.04
C ILE A 287 -16.95 10.79 -42.11
N TYR A 288 -17.56 11.26 -41.02
CA TYR A 288 -18.17 10.45 -39.98
C TYR A 288 -19.63 10.84 -39.76
N TYR A 289 -20.51 9.87 -39.58
CA TYR A 289 -21.95 10.07 -39.37
C TYR A 289 -22.53 9.05 -38.37
N LEU A 290 -23.65 9.38 -37.72
CA LEU A 290 -24.31 8.50 -36.75
C LEU A 290 -24.96 7.32 -37.47
N LYS A 291 -24.85 6.11 -36.90
CA LYS A 291 -25.35 4.88 -37.51
C LYS A 291 -26.88 4.71 -37.39
N ASP A 292 -27.45 5.19 -36.30
CA ASP A 292 -28.91 5.18 -36.02
C ASP A 292 -29.58 6.53 -36.32
N GLY A 293 -28.86 7.46 -36.94
CA GLY A 293 -29.45 8.70 -37.43
C GLY A 293 -30.30 8.39 -38.67
N ASP A 294 -31.51 8.94 -38.71
CA ASP A 294 -32.43 8.82 -39.83
C ASP A 294 -31.70 9.16 -41.15
N LEU A 295 -31.34 8.12 -41.92
CA LEU A 295 -30.60 8.25 -43.18
C LEU A 295 -31.43 9.01 -44.23
N SER A 296 -32.73 9.28 -43.96
CA SER A 296 -33.60 10.10 -44.80
C SER A 296 -33.21 11.59 -44.82
N ASN A 297 -32.44 12.07 -43.84
CA ASN A 297 -31.88 13.44 -43.80
C ASN A 297 -30.44 13.53 -44.31
N LEU A 298 -29.84 12.43 -44.78
CA LEU A 298 -28.63 12.53 -45.59
C LEU A 298 -29.04 13.02 -46.96
N ILE A 299 -28.53 14.19 -47.32
CA ILE A 299 -28.47 14.69 -48.70
C ILE A 299 -28.16 13.49 -49.60
N SER A 300 -29.06 13.16 -50.53
CA SER A 300 -28.90 11.93 -51.32
C SER A 300 -27.51 11.92 -51.98
N MET A 301 -26.92 10.76 -52.27
CA MET A 301 -25.63 10.71 -52.98
C MET A 301 -25.64 11.59 -54.24
N ASN A 302 -26.78 11.71 -54.91
CA ASN A 302 -26.95 12.55 -56.09
C ASN A 302 -26.96 14.06 -55.77
N GLU A 303 -27.47 14.42 -54.61
CA GLU A 303 -27.55 15.81 -54.15
C GLU A 303 -26.20 16.26 -53.55
N MET A 304 -25.45 15.36 -52.88
CA MET A 304 -24.04 15.58 -52.54
C MET A 304 -23.16 15.73 -53.79
N ARG A 305 -23.40 14.93 -54.84
CA ARG A 305 -22.71 15.06 -56.14
C ARG A 305 -22.99 16.41 -56.80
N ARG A 306 -24.21 16.94 -56.70
CA ARG A 306 -24.62 18.25 -57.26
C ARG A 306 -24.06 19.42 -56.46
N SER A 307 -24.13 19.40 -55.13
CA SER A 307 -23.68 20.51 -54.28
C SER A 307 -22.15 20.70 -54.24
N TYR A 308 -21.38 19.64 -54.55
CA TYR A 308 -19.92 19.65 -54.49
C TYR A 308 -19.23 19.35 -55.84
N GLY A 309 -19.98 19.44 -56.96
CA GLY A 309 -19.41 19.49 -58.31
C GLY A 309 -18.77 18.19 -58.81
N TRP A 310 -19.46 17.06 -58.69
CA TRP A 310 -19.10 15.81 -59.39
C TRP A 310 -19.87 15.67 -60.70
N ARG A 311 -19.17 15.33 -61.79
CA ARG A 311 -19.74 14.62 -62.95
C ARG A 311 -19.53 13.13 -62.75
#